data_AF-A0A5A7RKX8-F1
#
_entry.id   AF-A0A5A7RKX8-F1
#
_cell.length_a   1.000
_cell.length_b   1.000
_cell.length_c   1.000
_cell.angle_alpha   90.00
_cell.angle_beta   90.00
_cell.angle_gamma   90.00
#
_symmetry.space_group_name_H-M   'P 1'
#
loop_
_entity.id
_entity.type
_entity.pdbx_description
1 polymer ?
#
loop_
_entity_poly.entity_id
_entity_poly.type
_entity_poly.pdbx_seq_one_letter_code
_entity_poly.pdbx_strand_id
1 'polypeptide(L)'
;MKKLVFLCCFILLATNSFAEKGWHVEWYRIKRPSNEYGEFLGEENWSNINFNRSWKTNYVYGDIKDYVGFIATTTIHSNGGKYEFKLFNVDDTASLFLDGKKILETNYKDSINVTVSKGEHTLRIEWKEYCCGASIGFFMSEPQYKEEKLYGIVIAFLIGISVAIVLLLLKIRKRK
;
A
#
# COMPACT_ATOMS: atom_id res chain seq x y z
N MET A 1 56.49 7.38 20.17
CA MET A 1 55.50 6.29 20.24
C MET A 1 54.13 6.88 20.53
N LYS A 2 53.29 7.10 19.52
CA LYS A 2 51.91 7.60 19.67
C LYS A 2 50.96 6.43 19.43
N LYS A 3 50.17 6.09 20.45
CA LYS A 3 49.21 4.98 20.43
C LYS A 3 48.12 5.27 19.40
N LEU A 4 47.99 4.37 18.43
CA LEU A 4 46.91 4.35 17.45
C LEU A 4 45.64 3.90 18.18
N VAL A 5 44.66 4.79 18.32
CA VAL A 5 43.33 4.43 18.84
C VAL A 5 42.55 3.84 17.66
N PHE A 6 42.32 2.53 17.70
CA PHE A 6 41.49 1.83 16.75
C PHE A 6 40.02 2.16 17.06
N LEU A 7 39.44 3.12 16.34
CA LEU A 7 38.01 3.40 16.42
C LEU A 7 37.29 2.30 15.63
N CYS A 8 36.87 1.26 16.35
CA CYS A 8 36.03 0.20 15.80
C CYS A 8 34.62 0.78 15.60
N CYS A 9 34.36 1.30 14.40
CA CYS A 9 33.03 1.71 13.99
C CYS A 9 32.22 0.43 13.74
N PHE A 10 31.47 -0.01 14.77
CA PHE A 10 30.44 -1.02 14.61
C PHE A 10 29.35 -0.44 13.71
N ILE A 11 29.43 -0.72 12.41
CA ILE A 11 28.30 -0.55 11.51
C ILE A 11 27.28 -1.61 11.92
N LEU A 12 26.33 -1.21 12.76
CA LEU A 12 25.06 -1.91 12.91
C LEU A 12 24.42 -1.94 11.52
N LEU A 13 24.64 -3.03 10.79
CA LEU A 13 23.75 -3.46 9.72
C LEU A 13 22.43 -3.78 10.41
N ALA A 14 21.61 -2.75 10.63
CA ALA A 14 20.18 -2.94 10.73
C ALA A 14 19.79 -3.59 9.40
N THR A 15 19.60 -4.90 9.41
CA THR A 15 18.89 -5.56 8.35
C THR A 15 17.51 -4.94 8.36
N ASN A 16 17.29 -3.94 7.50
CA ASN A 16 15.96 -3.66 7.03
C ASN A 16 15.53 -4.96 6.36
N SER A 17 14.89 -5.85 7.12
CA SER A 17 14.04 -6.85 6.52
C SER A 17 13.04 -6.01 5.74
N PHE A 18 13.26 -5.87 4.44
CA PHE A 18 12.22 -5.44 3.53
C PHE A 18 11.14 -6.49 3.74
N ALA A 19 10.18 -6.18 4.61
CA ALA A 19 8.99 -6.97 4.78
C ALA A 19 8.46 -7.19 3.37
N GLU A 20 8.29 -8.46 2.97
CA GLU A 20 7.71 -8.77 1.68
C GLU A 20 6.43 -7.94 1.54
N LYS A 21 6.42 -7.05 0.54
CA LYS A 21 5.26 -6.20 0.26
C LYS A 21 4.15 -7.11 -0.23
N GLY A 22 3.34 -7.63 0.67
CA GLY A 22 2.39 -8.68 0.32
C GLY A 22 1.34 -8.92 1.37
N TRP A 23 0.35 -9.72 1.00
CA TRP A 23 -0.72 -10.15 1.89
C TRP A 23 -0.36 -11.46 2.55
N HIS A 24 -0.53 -11.54 3.86
CA HIS A 24 -0.68 -12.80 4.55
C HIS A 24 -2.16 -13.17 4.54
N VAL A 25 -2.49 -14.35 4.00
CA VAL A 25 -3.87 -14.76 3.72
C VAL A 25 -4.19 -16.04 4.45
N GLU A 26 -5.16 -15.96 5.35
CA GLU A 26 -5.70 -17.11 6.08
C GLU A 26 -7.03 -17.54 5.45
N TRP A 27 -7.13 -18.82 5.13
CA TRP A 27 -8.30 -19.42 4.47
C TRP A 27 -9.17 -20.17 5.45
N TYR A 28 -10.48 -20.10 5.24
CA TYR A 28 -11.48 -20.68 6.13
C TYR A 28 -12.66 -21.27 5.36
N ARG A 29 -13.25 -22.33 5.89
CA ARG A 29 -14.63 -22.70 5.51
C ARG A 29 -15.61 -21.69 6.06
N ILE A 30 -16.66 -21.42 5.29
CA ILE A 30 -17.79 -20.60 5.72
C ILE A 30 -18.88 -21.50 6.30
N LYS A 31 -19.29 -21.22 7.53
CA LYS A 31 -20.35 -21.96 8.22
C LYS A 31 -21.71 -21.68 7.59
N ARG A 32 -22.53 -22.73 7.48
CA ARG A 32 -23.96 -22.60 7.17
C ARG A 32 -24.80 -22.89 8.41
N PRO A 33 -25.90 -22.15 8.64
CA PRO A 33 -26.41 -21.02 7.85
C PRO A 33 -25.87 -19.65 8.28
N SER A 34 -24.95 -19.56 9.26
CA SER A 34 -24.54 -18.27 9.85
C SER A 34 -23.68 -17.40 8.95
N ASN A 35 -23.10 -17.95 7.88
CA ASN A 35 -22.16 -17.28 6.98
C ASN A 35 -20.92 -16.70 7.70
N GLU A 36 -20.58 -17.27 8.85
CA GLU A 36 -19.39 -16.91 9.63
C GLU A 36 -18.17 -17.69 9.15
N TYR A 37 -16.97 -17.13 9.37
CA TYR A 37 -15.73 -17.89 9.24
C TYR A 37 -15.73 -19.05 10.26
N GLY A 38 -15.38 -20.24 9.78
CA GLY A 38 -15.41 -21.47 10.53
C GLY A 38 -14.05 -22.16 10.62
N GLU A 39 -13.96 -23.35 10.06
CA GLU A 39 -12.74 -24.17 10.06
C GLU A 39 -11.61 -23.45 9.33
N PHE A 40 -10.44 -23.33 9.96
CA PHE A 40 -9.22 -22.87 9.30
C PHE A 40 -8.71 -23.95 8.33
N LEU A 41 -8.44 -23.55 7.09
CA LEU A 41 -8.03 -24.44 6.01
C LEU A 41 -6.52 -24.39 5.78
N GLY A 42 -5.90 -23.24 6.02
CA GLY A 42 -4.48 -23.01 5.81
C GLY A 42 -4.19 -21.56 5.43
N GLU A 43 -2.95 -21.31 5.07
CA GLU A 43 -2.43 -19.96 4.81
C GLU A 43 -1.60 -19.89 3.54
N GLU A 44 -1.45 -18.70 2.97
CA GLU A 44 -0.51 -18.41 1.90
C GLU A 44 -0.09 -16.92 1.92
N ASN A 45 0.98 -16.60 1.18
CA ASN A 45 1.46 -15.23 1.03
C ASN A 45 1.31 -14.77 -0.42
N TRP A 46 0.77 -13.57 -0.62
CA TRP A 46 0.66 -12.95 -1.95
C TRP A 46 1.60 -11.76 -2.06
N SER A 47 2.55 -11.82 -2.99
CA SER A 47 3.61 -10.81 -3.13
C SER A 47 3.21 -9.48 -3.76
N ASN A 48 1.94 -9.29 -4.15
CA ASN A 48 1.46 -8.07 -4.77
C ASN A 48 0.38 -7.41 -3.90
N ILE A 49 0.54 -6.12 -3.60
CA ILE A 49 -0.48 -5.34 -2.90
C ILE A 49 -1.77 -5.29 -3.72
N ASN A 50 -1.67 -4.98 -5.01
CA ASN A 50 -2.81 -4.98 -5.94
C ASN A 50 -2.95 -6.36 -6.58
N PHE A 51 -4.15 -6.92 -6.59
CA PHE A 51 -4.40 -8.24 -7.14
C PHE A 51 -5.77 -8.34 -7.80
N ASN A 52 -5.91 -9.31 -8.71
CA ASN A 52 -7.18 -9.76 -9.25
C ASN A 52 -7.14 -11.28 -9.35
N ARG A 53 -7.97 -11.96 -8.57
CA ARG A 53 -8.07 -13.41 -8.53
C ARG A 53 -9.45 -13.81 -9.04
N SER A 54 -9.46 -14.72 -10.01
CA SER A 54 -10.68 -15.32 -10.53
C SER A 54 -10.45 -16.81 -10.67
N TRP A 55 -11.16 -17.57 -9.85
CA TRP A 55 -11.18 -19.02 -9.91
C TRP A 55 -12.27 -19.54 -10.86
N LYS A 56 -13.19 -18.66 -11.28
CA LYS A 56 -14.38 -19.05 -12.05
C LYS A 56 -15.10 -20.15 -11.26
N THR A 57 -15.34 -21.32 -11.87
CA THR A 57 -15.99 -22.47 -11.25
C THR A 57 -15.00 -23.56 -10.76
N ASN A 58 -13.72 -23.20 -10.59
CA ASN A 58 -12.67 -24.11 -10.12
C ASN A 58 -12.51 -24.08 -8.59
N TYR A 59 -11.58 -24.91 -8.10
CA TYR A 59 -11.18 -24.90 -6.70
C TYR A 59 -10.54 -23.56 -6.33
N VAL A 60 -11.03 -22.98 -5.23
CA VAL A 60 -10.59 -21.72 -4.66
C VAL A 60 -9.39 -21.94 -3.75
N TYR A 61 -9.49 -22.93 -2.85
CA TYR A 61 -8.43 -23.33 -1.95
C TYR A 61 -8.37 -24.85 -1.80
N GLY A 62 -7.23 -25.46 -2.10
CA GLY A 62 -7.09 -26.92 -2.12
C GLY A 62 -8.09 -27.58 -3.08
N ASP A 63 -8.98 -28.40 -2.54
CA ASP A 63 -10.07 -29.09 -3.23
C ASP A 63 -11.46 -28.47 -2.96
N ILE A 64 -11.50 -27.25 -2.41
CA ILE A 64 -12.74 -26.56 -2.03
C ILE A 64 -13.12 -25.52 -3.07
N LYS A 65 -14.39 -25.51 -3.47
CA LYS A 65 -14.96 -24.54 -4.43
C LYS A 65 -15.83 -23.49 -3.75
N ASP A 66 -16.85 -23.95 -3.04
CA ASP A 66 -17.90 -23.12 -2.45
C ASP A 66 -17.77 -23.06 -0.92
N TYR A 67 -18.41 -22.07 -0.29
CA TYR A 67 -18.42 -21.87 1.16
C TYR A 67 -17.01 -21.79 1.73
N VAL A 68 -16.21 -20.92 1.12
CA VAL A 68 -14.81 -20.67 1.43
C VAL A 68 -14.59 -19.17 1.48
N GLY A 69 -13.69 -18.72 2.33
CA GLY A 69 -13.34 -17.31 2.38
C GLY A 69 -11.96 -17.14 2.96
N PHE A 70 -11.49 -15.90 2.94
CA PHE A 70 -10.21 -15.57 3.55
C PHE A 70 -10.28 -14.29 4.35
N ILE A 71 -9.32 -14.18 5.27
CA ILE A 71 -8.92 -12.93 5.90
C ILE A 71 -7.49 -12.66 5.45
N ALA A 72 -7.30 -11.59 4.67
CA ALA A 72 -6.00 -11.17 4.19
C ALA A 72 -5.56 -9.92 4.96
N THR A 73 -4.33 -9.90 5.46
CA THR A 73 -3.75 -8.76 6.16
C THR A 73 -2.43 -8.33 5.53
N THR A 74 -2.17 -7.02 5.51
CA THR A 74 -0.88 -6.47 5.09
C THR A 74 -0.59 -5.15 5.82
N THR A 75 0.67 -4.75 5.84
CA THR A 75 1.09 -3.43 6.33
C THR A 75 1.57 -2.59 5.15
N ILE A 76 1.06 -1.36 5.06
CA ILE A 76 1.50 -0.37 4.08
C ILE A 76 2.23 0.76 4.81
N HIS A 77 3.24 1.33 4.16
CA HIS A 77 3.86 2.58 4.62
C HIS A 77 3.31 3.74 3.77
N SER A 78 2.45 4.55 4.36
CA SER A 78 1.89 5.73 3.72
C SER A 78 2.82 6.92 3.90
N ASN A 79 2.97 7.71 2.83
CA ASN A 79 3.64 9.01 2.93
C ASN A 79 2.68 10.14 3.35
N GLY A 80 1.43 9.82 3.66
CA GLY A 80 0.35 10.78 3.87
C GLY A 80 -0.31 11.19 2.54
N GLY A 81 -1.62 11.38 2.56
CA GLY A 81 -2.35 11.90 1.41
C GLY A 81 -3.69 11.19 1.17
N LYS A 82 -4.30 11.49 0.02
CA LYS A 82 -5.57 10.87 -0.40
C LYS A 82 -5.28 9.64 -1.24
N TYR A 83 -5.80 8.50 -0.80
CA TYR A 83 -5.72 7.20 -1.46
C TYR A 83 -7.09 6.82 -1.97
N GLU A 84 -7.13 6.18 -3.14
CA GLU A 84 -8.31 5.49 -3.64
C GLU A 84 -8.15 4.00 -3.37
N PHE A 85 -9.14 3.40 -2.70
CA PHE A 85 -9.25 1.96 -2.46
C PHE A 85 -10.41 1.41 -3.27
N LYS A 86 -10.22 0.25 -3.89
CA LYS A 86 -11.25 -0.44 -4.69
C LYS A 86 -11.31 -1.91 -4.33
N LEU A 87 -12.53 -2.40 -4.18
CA LEU A 87 -12.86 -3.80 -4.33
C LEU A 87 -13.61 -3.95 -5.65
N PHE A 88 -13.21 -4.89 -6.49
CA PHE A 88 -13.82 -5.10 -7.80
C PHE A 88 -13.81 -6.57 -8.15
N ASN A 89 -14.67 -7.00 -9.09
CA ASN A 89 -14.79 -8.41 -9.47
C ASN A 89 -15.01 -9.29 -8.23
N VAL A 90 -15.82 -8.82 -7.28
CA VAL A 90 -16.15 -9.53 -6.04
C VAL A 90 -17.32 -10.44 -6.33
N ASP A 91 -17.16 -11.70 -5.97
CA ASP A 91 -18.18 -12.73 -5.94
C ASP A 91 -17.81 -13.62 -4.73
N ASP A 92 -18.58 -13.76 -3.66
CA ASP A 92 -19.88 -13.14 -3.37
C ASP A 92 -19.77 -11.84 -2.57
N THR A 93 -18.98 -11.78 -1.48
CA THR A 93 -18.94 -10.61 -0.58
C THR A 93 -17.53 -10.27 -0.12
N ALA A 94 -17.22 -8.98 -0.03
CA ALA A 94 -15.94 -8.49 0.47
C ALA A 94 -16.09 -7.24 1.34
N SER A 95 -15.26 -7.13 2.36
CA SER A 95 -15.08 -5.94 3.20
C SER A 95 -13.60 -5.55 3.27
N LEU A 96 -13.32 -4.25 3.23
CA LEU A 96 -11.99 -3.68 3.41
C LEU A 96 -11.94 -2.87 4.70
N PHE A 97 -10.85 -3.04 5.43
CA PHE A 97 -10.57 -2.33 6.67
C PHE A 97 -9.21 -1.63 6.57
N LEU A 98 -9.15 -0.41 7.10
CA LEU A 98 -7.94 0.37 7.33
C LEU A 98 -7.82 0.63 8.84
N ASP A 99 -6.72 0.19 9.44
CA ASP A 99 -6.44 0.31 10.88
C ASP A 99 -7.60 -0.21 11.76
N GLY A 100 -8.16 -1.36 11.37
CA GLY A 100 -9.27 -2.00 12.06
C GLY A 100 -10.66 -1.39 11.80
N LYS A 101 -10.75 -0.23 11.12
CA LYS A 101 -12.02 0.38 10.74
C LYS A 101 -12.46 -0.10 9.36
N LYS A 102 -13.68 -0.63 9.24
CA LYS A 102 -14.29 -0.95 7.94
C LYS A 102 -14.48 0.33 7.13
N ILE A 103 -13.95 0.39 5.92
CA ILE A 103 -14.04 1.54 5.02
C ILE A 103 -14.81 1.24 3.73
N LEU A 104 -14.96 -0.04 3.37
CA LEU A 104 -15.68 -0.46 2.16
C LEU A 104 -16.31 -1.84 2.38
N GLU A 105 -17.47 -2.07 1.79
CA GLU A 105 -18.15 -3.36 1.74
C GLU A 105 -18.94 -3.46 0.43
N THR A 106 -18.81 -4.57 -0.29
CA THR A 106 -19.51 -4.76 -1.57
C THR A 106 -19.66 -6.24 -1.89
N ASN A 107 -20.61 -6.55 -2.77
CA ASN A 107 -20.80 -7.87 -3.37
C ASN A 107 -20.53 -7.89 -4.88
N TYR A 108 -19.92 -6.83 -5.42
CA TYR A 108 -19.56 -6.78 -6.83
C TYR A 108 -18.38 -5.86 -7.11
N LYS A 109 -18.58 -4.54 -6.96
CA LYS A 109 -17.53 -3.53 -7.08
C LYS A 109 -17.92 -2.27 -6.36
N ASP A 110 -16.95 -1.65 -5.69
CA ASP A 110 -17.09 -0.32 -5.11
C ASP A 110 -15.70 0.33 -4.88
N SER A 111 -15.68 1.62 -4.62
CA SER A 111 -14.47 2.38 -4.35
C SER A 111 -14.68 3.50 -3.34
N ILE A 112 -13.67 3.76 -2.52
CA ILE A 112 -13.68 4.87 -1.57
C ILE A 112 -12.36 5.63 -1.61
N ASN A 113 -12.44 6.95 -1.45
CA ASN A 113 -11.26 7.76 -1.22
C ASN A 113 -11.09 8.05 0.26
N VAL A 114 -9.90 7.76 0.81
CA VAL A 114 -9.59 7.97 2.23
C VAL A 114 -8.31 8.77 2.36
N THR A 115 -8.30 9.75 3.26
CA THR A 115 -7.06 10.43 3.66
C THR A 115 -6.35 9.57 4.69
N VAL A 116 -5.16 9.12 4.34
CA VAL A 116 -4.29 8.29 5.20
C VAL A 116 -3.16 9.18 5.71
N SER A 117 -2.83 9.07 6.99
CA SER A 117 -1.71 9.78 7.58
C SER A 117 -0.38 9.22 7.11
N LYS A 118 0.71 9.97 7.30
CA LYS A 118 2.05 9.43 7.08
C LYS A 118 2.39 8.41 8.17
N GLY A 119 2.93 7.26 7.80
CA GLY A 119 3.33 6.21 8.73
C GLY A 119 2.92 4.81 8.28
N GLU A 120 3.03 3.85 9.19
CA GLU A 120 2.58 2.48 8.98
C GLU A 120 1.08 2.36 9.23
N HIS A 121 0.40 1.63 8.35
CA HIS A 121 -1.04 1.38 8.40
C HIS A 121 -1.33 -0.07 8.08
N THR A 122 -2.34 -0.65 8.73
CA THR A 122 -2.77 -2.02 8.48
C THR A 122 -3.96 -2.04 7.54
N LEU A 123 -3.84 -2.81 6.46
CA LEU A 123 -4.98 -3.16 5.63
C LEU A 123 -5.44 -4.58 5.95
N ARG A 124 -6.75 -4.79 5.92
CA ARG A 124 -7.36 -6.10 6.05
C ARG A 124 -8.52 -6.25 5.09
N ILE A 125 -8.54 -7.35 4.36
CA ILE A 125 -9.64 -7.73 3.48
C ILE A 125 -10.28 -9.00 4.04
N GLU A 126 -11.60 -8.97 4.20
CA GLU A 126 -12.42 -10.16 4.45
C GLU A 126 -13.18 -10.45 3.18
N TRP A 127 -13.06 -11.67 2.64
CA TRP A 127 -13.85 -12.13 1.50
C TRP A 127 -14.51 -13.47 1.80
N LYS A 128 -15.71 -13.68 1.25
CA LYS A 128 -16.48 -14.91 1.35
C LYS A 128 -17.13 -15.25 0.02
N GLU A 129 -16.97 -16.51 -0.36
CA GLU A 129 -17.61 -17.21 -1.47
C GLU A 129 -18.65 -18.18 -0.91
N TYR A 130 -19.86 -18.13 -1.45
CA TYR A 130 -20.97 -19.00 -1.07
C TYR A 130 -21.30 -20.01 -2.15
N CYS A 131 -21.29 -19.67 -3.44
CA CYS A 131 -21.44 -20.66 -4.49
C CYS A 131 -21.03 -20.23 -5.91
N CYS A 132 -20.69 -21.26 -6.68
CA CYS A 132 -20.55 -21.26 -8.13
C CYS A 132 -19.25 -20.63 -8.61
N GLY A 133 -19.22 -19.31 -8.66
CA GLY A 133 -18.20 -18.52 -9.32
C GLY A 133 -17.43 -17.73 -8.28
N ALA A 134 -16.13 -17.94 -8.18
CA ALA A 134 -15.33 -17.23 -7.19
C ALA A 134 -14.41 -16.20 -7.84
N SER A 135 -14.48 -14.97 -7.35
CA SER A 135 -13.51 -13.93 -7.69
C SER A 135 -13.42 -12.78 -6.69
N ILE A 136 -12.25 -12.16 -6.64
CA ILE A 136 -12.02 -10.91 -5.94
C ILE A 136 -10.81 -10.16 -6.51
N GLY A 137 -10.97 -8.86 -6.68
CA GLY A 137 -9.92 -7.91 -7.00
C GLY A 137 -9.83 -6.80 -5.97
N PHE A 138 -8.59 -6.39 -5.70
CA PHE A 138 -8.27 -5.25 -4.85
C PHE A 138 -7.28 -4.33 -5.56
N PHE A 139 -7.55 -3.03 -5.46
CA PHE A 139 -6.65 -2.00 -5.94
C PHE A 139 -6.55 -0.86 -4.93
N MET A 140 -5.33 -0.38 -4.71
CA MET A 140 -5.02 0.84 -3.99
C MET A 140 -4.14 1.73 -4.88
N SER A 141 -4.48 3.02 -4.94
CA SER A 141 -3.64 4.01 -5.62
C SER A 141 -2.39 4.36 -4.80
N GLU A 142 -1.39 4.95 -5.45
CA GLU A 142 -0.39 5.75 -4.74
C GLU A 142 -1.05 7.03 -4.15
N PRO A 143 -0.49 7.66 -3.10
CA PRO A 143 -1.03 8.90 -2.57
C PRO A 143 -0.99 9.97 -3.65
N GLN A 144 -2.13 10.63 -3.90
CA GLN A 144 -2.15 11.82 -4.73
C GLN A 144 -1.58 12.99 -3.94
N TYR A 145 -0.33 13.38 -4.23
CA TYR A 145 0.20 14.65 -3.76
C TYR A 145 -0.36 15.77 -4.62
N LYS A 146 -0.91 16.81 -4.00
CA LYS A 146 -0.98 18.11 -4.65
C LYS A 146 0.45 18.60 -4.75
N GLU A 147 0.98 18.78 -5.96
CA GLU A 147 2.22 19.54 -6.14
C GLU A 147 2.00 20.96 -5.63
N GLU A 148 2.36 21.22 -4.38
CA GLU A 148 2.40 22.59 -3.88
C GLU A 148 3.64 23.28 -4.45
N LYS A 149 3.47 23.91 -5.62
CA LYS A 149 4.16 25.12 -6.13
C LYS A 149 5.66 25.33 -5.85
N LEU A 150 6.43 24.29 -5.55
CA LEU A 150 7.86 24.42 -5.21
C LEU A 150 8.68 24.87 -6.43
N TYR A 151 8.26 24.45 -7.62
CA TYR A 151 8.88 24.85 -8.88
C TYR A 151 8.88 26.37 -9.11
N GLY A 152 7.82 27.07 -8.71
CA GLY A 152 7.74 28.53 -8.87
C GLY A 152 8.75 29.28 -8.00
N ILE A 153 8.95 28.81 -6.76
CA ILE A 153 9.88 29.42 -5.81
C ILE A 153 11.33 29.14 -6.22
N VAL A 154 11.65 27.92 -6.64
CA VAL A 154 13.01 27.55 -7.07
C VAL A 154 13.42 28.31 -8.35
N ILE A 155 12.52 28.44 -9.33
CA ILE A 155 12.79 29.20 -10.56
C ILE A 155 12.98 30.70 -10.24
N ALA A 156 12.15 31.29 -9.40
CA ALA A 156 12.29 32.69 -9.00
C ALA A 156 13.64 32.96 -8.28
N PHE A 157 14.09 32.03 -7.44
CA PHE A 157 15.36 32.15 -6.73
C PHE A 157 16.57 32.07 -7.67
N LEU A 158 16.55 31.15 -8.65
CA LEU A 158 17.63 30.99 -9.63
C LEU A 158 17.74 32.19 -10.59
N ILE A 159 16.61 32.75 -11.03
CA ILE A 159 16.60 33.97 -11.85
C ILE A 159 17.16 35.15 -11.05
N GLY A 160 16.77 35.30 -9.78
CA GLY A 160 17.27 36.38 -8.92
C GLY A 160 18.79 36.36 -8.74
N ILE A 161 19.37 35.18 -8.48
CA ILE A 161 20.84 35.01 -8.34
C ILE A 161 21.54 35.34 -9.66
N SER A 162 20.98 34.92 -10.79
CA SER A 162 21.57 35.15 -12.12
C SER A 162 21.65 36.64 -12.47
N VAL A 163 20.59 37.39 -12.18
CA VAL A 163 20.55 38.85 -12.40
C VAL A 163 21.56 39.57 -11.50
N ALA A 164 21.68 39.16 -10.23
CA ALA A 164 22.63 39.75 -9.30
C ALA A 164 24.10 39.56 -9.74
N ILE A 165 24.44 38.37 -10.25
CA ILE A 165 25.79 38.07 -10.77
C ILE A 165 26.10 38.93 -12.00
N VAL A 166 25.16 39.07 -12.95
CA VAL A 166 25.36 39.90 -14.14
C VAL A 166 25.56 41.38 -13.77
N LEU A 167 24.76 41.90 -12.84
CA LEU A 167 24.91 43.28 -12.36
C LEU A 167 26.26 43.51 -11.65
N LEU A 168 26.73 42.54 -10.87
CA LEU A 168 28.03 42.60 -10.21
C LEU A 168 29.18 42.63 -11.23
N LEU A 169 29.12 41.76 -12.25
CA LEU A 169 30.12 41.69 -13.32
C LEU A 169 30.15 42.98 -14.17
N LEU A 170 28.98 43.55 -14.49
CA LEU A 170 28.89 44.84 -15.18
C LEU A 170 29.46 45.99 -14.35
N LYS A 171 29.25 45.98 -13.02
CA LYS A 171 29.80 46.99 -12.10
C LYS A 171 31.31 46.89 -11.98
N ILE A 172 31.88 45.68 -12.01
CA ILE A 172 33.34 45.46 -12.01
C ILE A 172 33.95 45.92 -13.33
N ARG A 173 33.30 45.64 -14.47
CA ARG A 173 33.80 46.04 -15.80
C ARG A 173 33.82 47.55 -16.01
N LYS A 174 32.89 48.31 -15.41
CA LYS A 174 32.85 49.78 -15.46
C LYS A 174 33.86 50.48 -14.54
N ARG A 175 34.53 49.75 -13.63
CA ARG A 175 35.52 50.29 -12.68
C ARG A 175 36.98 50.03 -13.10
N LYS A 176 37.19 49.34 -14.23
CA LYS A 176 38.48 49.26 -14.92
C LYS A 176 38.46 50.22 -16.10
#